data_AF-A0A1A8HLT8-F1
#
_entry.id   AF-A0A1A8HLT8-F1
#
_cell.length_a   1.000
_cell.length_b   1.000
_cell.length_c   1.000
_cell.angle_alpha   90.00
_cell.angle_beta   90.00
_cell.angle_gamma   90.00
#
_symmetry.space_group_name_H-M   'P 1'
#
loop_
_entity.id
_entity.type
_entity.pdbx_description
1 polymer ?
#
loop_
_entity_poly.entity_id
_entity_poly.type
_entity_poly.pdbx_seq_one_letter_code
_entity_poly.pdbx_strand_id
1 'polypeptide(L)'
;PSARPPPPPYSYAVNRSSHHTLVSRASTPSNPNLPSTSDLPPPPPPPPPPSTTLSSMTSLPPQPSSSSSLSLSCSAPTVATPAAPPLISTGASTCTPSPSARVLGPVSTSGSAACSAPLPPRSSLAGLSRPALQRIAMAQSRALIASGVPTVPVKNLNGSSPVHPALAGITGILMSAAGLPVCLTRPPKLVLHPPPVSKSDIKPVPGLGHCCRKTTKKQARKGKTPEEVVKRYLQKVRNPPEEDCTICMEALSGPSGYKGPGVGGISRAESVGRLAQCGHQYHLQCLVAMYNNGNKDGSLQCPTCKTIYGVKTGNQPPGKMEYHVIPHSLPGHPDCKTIRIIYNIPPGIQGPEHPNPGKPFTARGFPRHCYLPDSEKGRKVLRLLLVAWDRRLIFSVGTSSTTGESDTVIWNEVHHKTEFGSNLTGHGFPDPGHLDNVLEELRAQGITEEDCLPRD
;
A
#
# COMPACT_ATOMS: atom_id res chain seq x y z
N PRO A 1 8.80 -36.06 -60.91
CA PRO A 1 9.58 -36.70 -59.83
C PRO A 1 9.36 -35.97 -58.49
N SER A 2 8.51 -36.57 -57.64
CA SER A 2 8.53 -36.53 -56.17
C SER A 2 8.43 -35.15 -55.47
N ALA A 3 7.53 -34.87 -54.54
CA ALA A 3 6.86 -35.75 -53.59
C ALA A 3 5.51 -35.16 -53.12
N ARG A 4 4.64 -36.08 -52.72
CA ARG A 4 3.25 -35.95 -52.28
C ARG A 4 3.13 -35.25 -50.92
N PRO A 5 2.10 -34.42 -50.68
CA PRO A 5 1.79 -33.89 -49.35
C PRO A 5 1.15 -34.96 -48.44
N PRO A 6 1.31 -34.89 -47.11
CA PRO A 6 0.60 -35.77 -46.18
C PRO A 6 -0.90 -35.39 -46.07
N PRO A 7 -1.78 -36.36 -45.76
CA PRO A 7 -3.25 -36.25 -45.84
C PRO A 7 -3.90 -35.50 -44.65
N PRO A 8 -5.18 -35.06 -44.81
CA PRO A 8 -5.96 -34.31 -43.81
C PRO A 8 -6.43 -35.17 -42.61
N PRO A 9 -6.94 -34.55 -41.52
CA PRO A 9 -7.04 -35.19 -40.21
C PRO A 9 -8.22 -36.17 -40.10
N TYR A 10 -7.97 -37.28 -39.40
CA TYR A 10 -8.98 -38.26 -39.02
C TYR A 10 -9.90 -37.70 -37.92
N SER A 11 -11.20 -37.74 -38.19
CA SER A 11 -12.25 -37.61 -37.20
C SER A 11 -12.21 -38.77 -36.21
N TYR A 12 -12.19 -38.48 -34.92
CA TYR A 12 -12.63 -39.45 -33.92
C TYR A 12 -14.03 -39.11 -33.44
N ALA A 13 -14.92 -40.04 -33.74
CA ALA A 13 -16.32 -40.05 -33.36
C ALA A 13 -16.48 -40.15 -31.84
N VAL A 14 -17.50 -39.46 -31.39
CA VAL A 14 -18.14 -39.51 -30.08
C VAL A 14 -18.51 -40.96 -29.76
N ASN A 15 -17.99 -41.52 -28.66
CA ASN A 15 -18.58 -42.69 -28.06
C ASN A 15 -19.15 -42.32 -26.68
N ARG A 16 -20.48 -42.39 -26.63
CA ARG A 16 -21.36 -42.08 -25.51
C ARG A 16 -21.48 -43.38 -24.72
N SER A 17 -20.85 -43.47 -23.55
CA SER A 17 -21.08 -44.60 -22.63
C SER A 17 -21.71 -44.12 -21.34
N SER A 18 -22.93 -44.59 -21.15
CA SER A 18 -23.80 -44.40 -20.00
C SER A 18 -23.26 -45.18 -18.81
N HIS A 19 -23.06 -44.52 -17.67
CA HIS A 19 -22.96 -45.21 -16.38
C HIS A 19 -24.07 -44.72 -15.45
N HIS A 20 -25.02 -45.61 -15.25
CA HIS A 20 -26.07 -45.55 -14.24
C HIS A 20 -25.51 -45.96 -12.87
N THR A 21 -25.88 -45.16 -11.87
CA THR A 21 -26.27 -45.55 -10.49
C THR A 21 -25.26 -46.25 -9.58
N LEU A 22 -24.88 -45.57 -8.49
CA LEU A 22 -25.04 -46.05 -7.11
C LEU A 22 -24.82 -44.88 -6.13
N VAL A 23 -25.92 -44.27 -5.68
CA VAL A 23 -25.94 -43.32 -4.56
C VAL A 23 -26.24 -44.12 -3.31
N SER A 24 -25.22 -44.32 -2.46
CA SER A 24 -25.39 -44.89 -1.12
C SER A 24 -26.07 -43.87 -0.22
N ARG A 25 -27.32 -44.16 0.13
CA ARG A 25 -28.16 -43.43 1.07
C ARG A 25 -27.97 -44.07 2.45
N ALA A 26 -27.18 -43.45 3.32
CA ALA A 26 -27.07 -43.85 4.72
C ALA A 26 -28.16 -43.13 5.51
N SER A 27 -29.17 -43.90 5.92
CA SER A 27 -30.25 -43.49 6.82
C SER A 27 -29.78 -43.67 8.26
N THR A 28 -29.84 -42.62 9.07
CA THR A 28 -29.73 -42.70 10.54
C THR A 28 -31.13 -42.84 11.15
N PRO A 29 -31.32 -43.67 12.19
CA PRO A 29 -32.61 -43.87 12.82
C PRO A 29 -32.92 -42.77 13.85
N SER A 30 -34.16 -42.29 13.81
CA SER A 30 -34.77 -41.36 14.75
C SER A 30 -35.13 -42.07 16.07
N ASN A 31 -34.70 -41.48 17.20
CA ASN A 31 -35.12 -41.87 18.54
C ASN A 31 -36.15 -40.85 19.07
N PRO A 32 -37.36 -41.25 19.49
CA PRO A 32 -38.42 -40.34 19.91
C PRO A 32 -38.40 -40.19 21.43
N ASN A 33 -37.82 -39.10 21.95
CA ASN A 33 -38.08 -38.60 23.31
C ASN A 33 -37.32 -37.28 23.54
N LEU A 34 -38.00 -36.14 23.40
CA LEU A 34 -38.02 -34.97 24.31
C LEU A 34 -38.62 -33.74 23.60
N PRO A 35 -39.27 -32.81 24.33
CA PRO A 35 -40.30 -31.92 23.80
C PRO A 35 -39.78 -30.68 23.06
N SER A 36 -40.59 -30.23 22.10
CA SER A 36 -40.47 -28.96 21.37
C SER A 36 -40.57 -27.75 22.31
N THR A 37 -39.53 -26.91 22.36
CA THR A 37 -39.62 -25.57 22.96
C THR A 37 -39.97 -24.57 21.86
N SER A 38 -41.25 -24.53 21.50
CA SER A 38 -41.87 -23.41 20.80
C SER A 38 -42.77 -22.73 21.82
N ASP A 39 -42.20 -21.83 22.62
CA ASP A 39 -42.88 -20.74 23.36
C ASP A 39 -41.91 -20.13 24.40
N LEU A 40 -41.02 -19.25 23.94
CA LEU A 40 -40.31 -18.31 24.81
C LEU A 40 -40.45 -16.89 24.22
N PRO A 41 -40.94 -15.90 25.00
CA PRO A 41 -41.06 -14.53 24.53
C PRO A 41 -39.67 -13.87 24.40
N PRO A 42 -39.52 -12.88 23.50
CA PRO A 42 -38.25 -12.19 23.27
C PRO A 42 -37.84 -11.35 24.50
N PRO A 43 -36.52 -11.17 24.74
CA PRO A 43 -36.03 -10.33 25.84
C PRO A 43 -36.32 -8.83 25.59
N PRO A 44 -36.55 -8.03 26.65
CA PRO A 44 -36.83 -6.61 26.52
C PRO A 44 -35.60 -5.79 26.07
N PRO A 45 -35.82 -4.65 25.38
CA PRO A 45 -34.73 -3.78 24.91
C PRO A 45 -34.03 -3.02 26.06
N PRO A 46 -32.75 -2.63 25.88
CA PRO A 46 -32.00 -1.88 26.89
C PRO A 46 -32.49 -0.43 27.03
N PRO A 47 -32.32 0.18 28.22
CA PRO A 47 -32.78 1.55 28.49
C PRO A 47 -31.95 2.61 27.74
N PRO A 48 -32.56 3.76 27.40
CA PRO A 48 -31.86 4.86 26.73
C PRO A 48 -30.89 5.60 27.68
N PRO A 49 -29.79 6.19 27.15
CA PRO A 49 -28.87 6.99 27.94
C PRO A 49 -29.51 8.30 28.42
N PRO A 50 -29.14 8.82 29.61
CA PRO A 50 -29.72 10.04 30.16
C PRO A 50 -29.33 11.28 29.34
N SER A 51 -30.33 12.11 29.04
CA SER A 51 -30.18 13.42 28.41
C SER A 51 -29.74 14.46 29.44
N THR A 52 -28.66 15.19 29.17
CA THR A 52 -28.28 16.39 29.92
C THR A 52 -28.25 17.59 28.99
N THR A 53 -29.29 18.43 29.10
CA THR A 53 -29.31 19.79 28.54
C THR A 53 -29.31 20.81 29.68
N LEU A 54 -28.24 21.63 29.64
CA LEU A 54 -28.04 23.04 30.03
C LEU A 54 -28.81 23.72 31.18
N SER A 55 -28.06 24.49 31.99
CA SER A 55 -28.17 25.96 32.20
C SER A 55 -27.19 26.41 33.31
N SER A 56 -26.11 27.16 33.08
CA SER A 56 -25.96 28.62 32.81
C SER A 56 -26.13 29.53 34.03
N MET A 57 -25.17 30.45 34.27
CA MET A 57 -25.24 31.85 34.83
C MET A 57 -23.81 32.27 35.30
N THR A 58 -23.02 33.06 34.55
CA THR A 58 -22.91 34.56 34.41
C THR A 58 -21.87 35.25 35.32
N SER A 59 -20.84 35.87 34.72
CA SER A 59 -20.48 37.31 34.89
C SER A 59 -19.16 37.70 34.17
N LEU A 60 -19.25 38.68 33.26
CA LEU A 60 -18.21 39.54 32.63
C LEU A 60 -18.13 40.89 33.43
N PRO A 61 -17.36 41.99 33.08
CA PRO A 61 -16.45 42.34 31.95
C PRO A 61 -15.15 43.10 32.42
N PRO A 62 -14.41 43.96 31.65
CA PRO A 62 -14.41 44.34 30.20
C PRO A 62 -13.04 44.37 29.45
N GLN A 63 -13.13 44.61 28.13
CA GLN A 63 -12.04 44.82 27.13
C GLN A 63 -11.36 46.22 27.17
N PRO A 64 -10.40 46.54 26.25
CA PRO A 64 -10.77 47.12 24.94
C PRO A 64 -9.93 46.70 23.70
N SER A 65 -10.49 47.10 22.56
CA SER A 65 -10.24 46.82 21.14
C SER A 65 -9.03 47.48 20.47
N SER A 66 -8.63 46.98 19.29
CA SER A 66 -8.30 47.85 18.14
C SER A 66 -8.37 47.09 16.80
N SER A 67 -8.97 47.77 15.82
CA SER A 67 -9.24 47.35 14.44
C SER A 67 -8.26 48.06 13.50
N SER A 68 -7.99 47.49 12.30
CA SER A 68 -7.72 48.27 11.08
C SER A 68 -7.86 47.42 9.81
N SER A 69 -8.65 47.94 8.89
CA SER A 69 -8.96 47.48 7.53
C SER A 69 -8.39 48.49 6.53
N LEU A 70 -7.87 48.08 5.36
CA LEU A 70 -7.89 48.88 4.13
C LEU A 70 -7.83 48.00 2.86
N SER A 71 -8.48 48.52 1.82
CA SER A 71 -8.83 47.95 0.52
C SER A 71 -8.14 48.67 -0.65
N LEU A 72 -8.46 48.24 -1.89
CA LEU A 72 -8.16 48.78 -3.24
C LEU A 72 -6.87 48.27 -3.91
N SER A 73 -6.73 48.11 -5.24
CA SER A 73 -7.60 47.93 -6.42
C SER A 73 -6.67 47.64 -7.63
N CYS A 74 -7.26 47.12 -8.69
CA CYS A 74 -6.75 46.71 -10.01
C CYS A 74 -5.85 47.71 -10.81
N SER A 75 -4.98 47.14 -11.68
CA SER A 75 -4.71 47.59 -13.08
C SER A 75 -3.78 46.62 -13.83
N ALA A 76 -4.14 46.27 -15.07
CA ALA A 76 -3.28 45.66 -16.10
C ALA A 76 -2.63 46.75 -16.98
N PRO A 77 -1.64 46.43 -17.84
CA PRO A 77 -1.96 46.17 -19.25
C PRO A 77 -1.06 45.12 -19.97
N THR A 78 -1.32 45.01 -21.27
CA THR A 78 -1.17 43.97 -22.31
C THR A 78 0.21 43.70 -22.98
N VAL A 79 0.41 42.41 -23.33
CA VAL A 79 0.89 41.78 -24.61
C VAL A 79 2.28 42.11 -25.22
N ALA A 80 3.13 41.06 -25.38
CA ALA A 80 3.74 40.61 -26.65
C ALA A 80 4.55 39.28 -26.50
N THR A 81 4.23 38.28 -27.32
CA THR A 81 4.98 37.04 -27.67
C THR A 81 6.13 37.33 -28.68
N PRO A 82 6.96 36.37 -29.19
CA PRO A 82 7.18 34.93 -28.91
C PRO A 82 8.69 34.49 -28.86
N ALA A 83 8.95 33.20 -28.58
CA ALA A 83 9.89 32.30 -29.30
C ALA A 83 10.55 31.23 -28.39
N ALA A 84 10.66 30.01 -28.92
CA ALA A 84 11.27 28.82 -28.29
C ALA A 84 12.73 28.58 -28.81
N PRO A 85 13.33 27.39 -28.58
CA PRO A 85 14.56 27.05 -27.81
C PRO A 85 15.82 26.96 -28.76
N PRO A 86 17.03 26.35 -28.49
CA PRO A 86 17.36 25.21 -27.59
C PRO A 86 18.83 25.04 -27.04
N LEU A 87 18.99 24.01 -26.18
CA LEU A 87 20.04 22.94 -26.10
C LEU A 87 21.59 23.19 -25.97
N ILE A 88 22.21 22.26 -25.21
CA ILE A 88 23.64 21.81 -25.11
C ILE A 88 24.65 22.85 -24.53
N SER A 89 25.72 22.56 -23.78
CA SER A 89 26.49 21.34 -23.54
C SER A 89 27.40 21.46 -22.30
N THR A 90 27.83 20.29 -21.86
CA THR A 90 28.85 19.93 -20.88
C THR A 90 30.17 20.68 -20.97
N GLY A 91 30.78 20.95 -19.80
CA GLY A 91 32.20 21.26 -19.64
C GLY A 91 32.69 20.86 -18.25
N ALA A 92 33.46 19.77 -18.19
CA ALA A 92 34.19 19.36 -17.00
C ALA A 92 35.35 20.35 -16.74
N SER A 93 35.58 20.72 -15.49
CA SER A 93 36.90 21.15 -15.02
C SER A 93 37.00 21.04 -13.50
N THR A 94 37.93 20.19 -13.09
CA THR A 94 38.60 20.13 -11.80
C THR A 94 39.20 21.48 -11.42
N CYS A 95 38.93 21.97 -10.22
CA CYS A 95 39.81 22.89 -9.49
C CYS A 95 39.58 22.73 -7.98
N THR A 96 40.64 22.33 -7.28
CA THR A 96 40.86 22.44 -5.84
C THR A 96 40.63 23.86 -5.31
N PRO A 97 40.26 24.02 -4.04
CA PRO A 97 40.75 25.15 -3.25
C PRO A 97 41.52 24.68 -2.02
N SER A 98 42.76 25.14 -1.94
CA SER A 98 43.58 25.25 -0.73
C SER A 98 42.94 26.29 0.21
N PRO A 99 42.89 26.08 1.55
CA PRO A 99 42.26 27.03 2.45
C PRO A 99 43.21 28.19 2.76
N SER A 100 42.78 29.41 2.45
CA SER A 100 43.46 30.63 2.88
C SER A 100 43.01 30.99 4.29
N ALA A 101 43.98 31.05 5.21
CA ALA A 101 43.79 31.37 6.61
C ALA A 101 43.41 32.85 6.80
N ARG A 102 42.31 33.11 7.51
CA ARG A 102 42.17 34.32 8.31
C ARG A 102 42.08 33.94 9.78
N VAL A 103 43.18 34.28 10.45
CA VAL A 103 43.37 34.25 11.89
C VAL A 103 42.44 35.28 12.53
N LEU A 104 41.55 34.81 13.42
CA LEU A 104 41.07 35.62 14.55
C LEU A 104 41.50 34.88 15.81
N GLY A 105 42.29 35.57 16.63
CA GLY A 105 42.83 35.09 17.90
C GLY A 105 41.76 34.89 18.98
N PRO A 106 42.17 34.42 20.17
CA PRO A 106 41.32 33.69 21.09
C PRO A 106 40.46 34.62 21.95
N VAL A 107 39.19 34.28 22.12
CA VAL A 107 38.38 34.77 23.23
C VAL A 107 38.37 33.67 24.30
N SER A 108 39.25 33.84 25.29
CA SER A 108 39.29 33.01 26.48
C SER A 108 38.09 33.31 27.37
N THR A 109 37.12 32.40 27.43
CA THR A 109 36.24 32.23 28.59
C THR A 109 36.08 30.74 28.88
N SER A 110 36.81 30.31 29.93
CA SER A 110 36.47 29.25 30.90
C SER A 110 35.45 28.18 30.50
N GLY A 111 35.98 27.00 30.15
CA GLY A 111 35.54 25.71 30.69
C GLY A 111 34.17 25.17 30.27
N SER A 112 34.10 24.47 29.15
CA SER A 112 33.15 23.37 28.97
C SER A 112 33.87 22.18 28.37
N ALA A 113 34.14 21.20 29.23
CA ALA A 113 34.73 19.92 28.90
C ALA A 113 33.91 19.23 27.81
N ALA A 114 34.58 18.76 26.76
CA ALA A 114 34.03 17.75 25.88
C ALA A 114 33.51 16.60 26.77
N CYS A 115 32.20 16.40 26.77
CA CYS A 115 31.54 15.36 27.54
C CYS A 115 32.02 14.00 27.03
N SER A 116 33.08 13.50 27.68
CA SER A 116 33.61 12.18 27.47
C SER A 116 32.54 11.20 27.93
N ALA A 117 31.91 10.50 26.98
CA ALA A 117 31.05 9.37 27.32
C ALA A 117 31.86 8.41 28.22
N PRO A 118 31.34 7.98 29.39
CA PRO A 118 32.10 7.14 30.30
C PRO A 118 32.50 5.84 29.60
N LEU A 119 33.80 5.67 29.33
CA LEU A 119 34.35 4.40 28.90
C LEU A 119 34.49 3.53 30.16
N PRO A 120 33.90 2.32 30.20
CA PRO A 120 34.15 1.41 31.30
C PRO A 120 35.65 1.07 31.31
N PRO A 121 36.29 1.01 32.48
CA PRO A 121 37.70 0.66 32.57
C PRO A 121 37.94 -0.71 31.91
N ARG A 122 39.05 -0.89 31.20
CA ARG A 122 39.33 -2.15 30.46
C ARG A 122 39.23 -3.40 31.34
N SER A 123 39.46 -3.27 32.64
CA SER A 123 39.31 -4.32 33.65
C SER A 123 37.87 -4.79 33.87
N SER A 124 36.84 -4.00 33.57
CA SER A 124 35.42 -4.37 33.75
C SER A 124 34.75 -4.98 32.53
N LEU A 125 35.48 -5.14 31.41
CA LEU A 125 35.03 -5.88 30.22
C LEU A 125 35.58 -7.32 30.17
N ALA A 126 36.59 -7.62 30.98
CA ALA A 126 37.16 -8.97 31.09
C ALA A 126 36.15 -9.92 31.77
N GLY A 127 35.84 -11.05 31.12
CA GLY A 127 34.91 -12.05 31.65
C GLY A 127 33.45 -11.91 31.21
N LEU A 128 33.10 -10.88 30.43
CA LEU A 128 31.75 -10.73 29.87
C LEU A 128 31.51 -11.66 28.67
N SER A 129 30.31 -12.22 28.57
CA SER A 129 29.91 -13.04 27.42
C SER A 129 29.84 -12.20 26.13
N ARG A 130 30.09 -12.82 24.96
CA ARG A 130 30.00 -12.15 23.64
C ARG A 130 28.71 -11.31 23.46
N PRO A 131 27.51 -11.78 23.87
CA PRO A 131 26.28 -10.99 23.76
C PRO A 131 26.23 -9.78 24.71
N ALA A 132 26.86 -9.85 25.88
CA ALA A 132 26.95 -8.73 26.82
C ALA A 132 27.88 -7.63 26.28
N LEU A 133 29.05 -8.03 25.76
CA LEU A 133 29.98 -7.13 25.08
C LEU A 133 29.34 -6.45 23.86
N GLN A 134 28.56 -7.18 23.07
CA GLN A 134 27.87 -6.64 21.90
C GLN A 134 26.81 -5.58 22.27
N ARG A 135 26.05 -5.80 23.35
CA ARG A 135 25.08 -4.81 23.85
C ARG A 135 25.75 -3.53 24.35
N ILE A 136 26.85 -3.66 25.08
CA ILE A 136 27.64 -2.51 25.57
C ILE A 136 28.21 -1.72 24.39
N ALA A 137 28.80 -2.40 23.41
CA ALA A 137 29.32 -1.78 22.20
C ALA A 137 28.23 -1.03 21.40
N MET A 138 27.02 -1.60 21.27
CA MET A 138 25.89 -0.94 20.62
C MET A 138 25.36 0.27 21.39
N ALA A 139 25.33 0.21 22.73
CA ALA A 139 24.94 1.34 23.57
C ALA A 139 25.95 2.49 23.45
N GLN A 140 27.24 2.18 23.46
CA GLN A 140 28.32 3.16 23.28
C GLN A 140 28.34 3.76 21.88
N SER A 141 28.14 2.95 20.83
CA SER A 141 28.06 3.48 19.47
C SER A 141 26.88 4.46 19.32
N ARG A 142 25.73 4.16 19.93
CA ARG A 142 24.57 5.07 19.92
C ARG A 142 24.88 6.38 20.64
N ALA A 143 25.56 6.32 21.78
CA ALA A 143 25.97 7.52 22.51
C ALA A 143 26.96 8.38 21.71
N LEU A 144 27.98 7.78 21.09
CA LEU A 144 28.95 8.50 20.26
C LEU A 144 28.30 9.16 19.03
N ILE A 145 27.37 8.46 18.35
CA ILE A 145 26.60 9.02 17.23
C ILE A 145 25.74 10.20 17.69
N ALA A 146 25.08 10.08 18.84
CA ALA A 146 24.26 11.18 19.41
C ALA A 146 25.12 12.40 19.80
N SER A 147 26.39 12.21 20.13
CA SER A 147 27.36 13.27 20.42
C SER A 147 28.03 13.88 19.17
N GLY A 148 27.55 13.57 17.96
CA GLY A 148 28.07 14.18 16.72
C GLY A 148 29.40 13.62 16.22
N VAL A 149 29.81 12.46 16.73
CA VAL A 149 31.07 11.81 16.34
C VAL A 149 30.98 11.27 14.90
N PRO A 150 31.92 11.59 14.00
CA PRO A 150 31.94 11.06 12.64
C PRO A 150 31.96 9.53 12.59
N THR A 151 31.00 8.94 11.88
CA THR A 151 30.94 7.48 11.68
C THR A 151 31.63 7.08 10.39
N VAL A 152 32.51 6.09 10.44
CA VAL A 152 33.16 5.52 9.25
C VAL A 152 32.57 4.14 8.97
N PRO A 153 31.86 3.94 7.83
CA PRO A 153 31.28 2.64 7.50
C PRO A 153 32.35 1.61 7.18
N VAL A 154 32.36 0.49 7.91
CA VAL A 154 33.24 -0.65 7.59
C VAL A 154 32.54 -1.55 6.58
N LYS A 155 32.95 -1.49 5.30
CA LYS A 155 32.36 -2.28 4.22
C LYS A 155 32.68 -3.78 4.39
N ASN A 156 31.63 -4.61 4.46
CA ASN A 156 31.57 -6.09 4.40
C ASN A 156 32.63 -6.91 5.17
N LEU A 157 32.28 -7.27 6.41
CA LEU A 157 32.97 -8.28 7.23
C LEU A 157 32.36 -9.69 7.12
N ASN A 158 31.78 -10.05 5.96
CA ASN A 158 31.11 -11.35 5.78
C ASN A 158 32.03 -12.45 5.21
N GLY A 159 33.28 -12.15 4.89
CA GLY A 159 34.28 -13.15 4.48
C GLY A 159 35.17 -13.53 5.66
N SER A 160 35.54 -14.81 5.77
CA SER A 160 36.49 -15.37 6.75
C SER A 160 37.95 -14.87 6.60
N SER A 161 38.16 -13.73 5.93
CA SER A 161 39.49 -13.15 5.72
C SER A 161 39.84 -12.14 6.82
N PRO A 162 40.98 -12.29 7.53
CA PRO A 162 41.41 -11.37 8.59
C PRO A 162 41.73 -9.95 8.10
N VAL A 163 41.85 -9.76 6.79
CA VAL A 163 42.42 -8.54 6.18
C VAL A 163 41.47 -7.34 6.23
N HIS A 164 40.16 -7.55 6.04
CA HIS A 164 39.16 -6.48 6.09
C HIS A 164 38.91 -5.91 7.51
N PRO A 165 38.77 -6.74 8.57
CA PRO A 165 38.73 -6.24 9.94
C PRO A 165 40.01 -5.52 10.36
N ALA A 166 41.18 -6.01 9.92
CA ALA A 166 42.46 -5.37 10.18
C ALA A 166 42.57 -4.00 9.50
N LEU A 167 42.17 -3.88 8.22
CA LEU A 167 42.17 -2.61 7.49
C LEU A 167 41.21 -1.58 8.11
N ALA A 168 40.02 -2.02 8.53
CA ALA A 168 39.06 -1.18 9.25
C ALA A 168 39.60 -0.72 10.61
N GLY A 169 40.29 -1.61 11.33
CA GLY A 169 41.01 -1.28 12.56
C GLY A 169 42.12 -0.26 12.31
N ILE A 170 42.89 -0.41 11.24
CA ILE A 170 43.96 0.52 10.85
C ILE A 170 43.38 1.90 10.49
N THR A 171 42.30 1.97 9.71
CA THR A 171 41.61 3.24 9.42
C THR A 171 41.06 3.89 10.69
N GLY A 172 40.48 3.10 11.60
CA GLY A 172 40.01 3.60 12.90
C GLY A 172 41.14 4.12 13.78
N ILE A 173 42.30 3.43 13.82
CA ILE A 173 43.49 3.83 14.57
C ILE A 173 44.11 5.11 13.99
N LEU A 174 44.24 5.20 12.67
CA LEU A 174 44.81 6.38 12.00
C LEU A 174 43.96 7.62 12.20
N MET A 175 42.63 7.49 12.18
CA MET A 175 41.74 8.61 12.44
C MET A 175 41.67 8.98 13.94
N SER A 176 41.85 8.00 14.83
CA SER A 176 41.96 8.24 16.29
C SER A 176 43.28 8.91 16.68
N ALA A 177 44.36 8.70 15.93
CA ALA A 177 45.66 9.33 16.15
C ALA A 177 45.62 10.87 16.00
N ALA A 178 44.60 11.41 15.32
CA ALA A 178 44.34 12.85 15.22
C ALA A 178 43.54 13.42 16.42
N GLY A 179 43.31 12.64 17.48
CA GLY A 179 42.56 13.07 18.67
C GLY A 179 41.04 13.13 18.47
N LEU A 180 40.53 12.67 17.34
CA LEU A 180 39.10 12.64 17.03
C LEU A 180 38.52 11.25 17.36
N PRO A 181 37.45 11.16 18.17
CA PRO A 181 36.75 9.88 18.33
C PRO A 181 36.23 9.45 16.96
N VAL A 182 36.41 8.18 16.60
CA VAL A 182 35.84 7.61 15.36
C VAL A 182 35.01 6.40 15.71
N CYS A 183 33.74 6.43 15.34
CA CYS A 183 32.84 5.30 15.52
C CYS A 183 32.82 4.46 14.24
N LEU A 184 33.50 3.31 14.27
CA LEU A 184 33.39 2.31 13.21
C LEU A 184 32.02 1.63 13.32
N THR A 185 31.08 2.02 12.47
CA THR A 185 29.76 1.39 12.42
C THR A 185 29.74 0.37 11.30
N ARG A 186 29.20 -0.82 11.60
CA ARG A 186 28.86 -1.78 10.54
C ARG A 186 27.64 -1.21 9.82
N PRO A 187 27.64 -1.11 8.48
CA PRO A 187 26.47 -0.64 7.75
C PRO A 187 25.26 -1.48 8.14
N PRO A 188 24.08 -0.87 8.34
CA PRO A 188 22.88 -1.60 8.73
C PRO A 188 22.64 -2.73 7.73
N LYS A 189 22.41 -3.94 8.24
CA LYS A 189 22.18 -5.11 7.40
C LYS A 189 20.74 -5.08 6.91
N LEU A 190 20.54 -5.22 5.60
CA LEU A 190 19.24 -5.48 5.02
C LEU A 190 18.76 -6.88 5.44
N VAL A 191 17.61 -6.95 6.12
CA VAL A 191 17.01 -8.20 6.59
C VAL A 191 15.63 -8.37 5.93
N LEU A 192 15.64 -8.89 4.71
CA LEU A 192 14.42 -9.12 3.92
C LEU A 192 13.56 -10.27 4.47
N HIS A 193 14.22 -11.31 4.99
CA HIS A 193 13.57 -12.55 5.40
C HIS A 193 13.71 -12.78 6.90
N PRO A 194 12.70 -13.40 7.54
CA PRO A 194 12.83 -13.84 8.91
C PRO A 194 13.93 -14.91 9.04
N PRO A 195 14.42 -15.16 10.27
CA PRO A 195 15.21 -16.35 10.55
C PRO A 195 14.51 -17.64 10.07
N PRO A 196 15.25 -18.73 9.80
CA PRO A 196 14.65 -20.00 9.39
C PRO A 196 13.59 -20.46 10.40
N VAL A 197 12.42 -20.87 9.89
CA VAL A 197 11.27 -21.31 10.68
C VAL A 197 10.98 -22.77 10.36
N SER A 198 10.89 -23.62 11.38
CA SER A 198 10.50 -25.02 11.19
C SER A 198 9.01 -25.15 10.86
N LYS A 199 8.61 -26.24 10.20
CA LYS A 199 7.19 -26.46 9.87
C LYS A 199 6.29 -26.55 11.10
N SER A 200 6.80 -27.08 12.23
CA SER A 200 6.08 -27.19 13.49
C SER A 200 5.84 -25.84 14.17
N ASP A 201 6.67 -24.83 13.88
CA ASP A 201 6.52 -23.49 14.46
C ASP A 201 5.53 -22.61 13.69
N ILE A 202 5.14 -23.03 12.48
CA ILE A 202 4.14 -22.35 11.67
C ILE A 202 2.76 -22.64 12.25
N LYS A 203 2.05 -21.58 12.63
CA LYS A 203 0.70 -21.68 13.20
C LYS A 203 -0.34 -21.02 12.30
N PRO A 204 -1.60 -21.49 12.30
CA PRO A 204 -2.69 -20.77 11.66
C PRO A 204 -2.90 -19.40 12.33
N VAL A 205 -3.48 -18.45 11.60
CA VAL A 205 -3.82 -17.15 12.19
C VAL A 205 -5.09 -17.29 13.03
N PRO A 206 -5.11 -16.86 14.30
CA PRO A 206 -6.28 -16.96 15.16
C PRO A 206 -7.53 -16.29 14.56
N GLY A 207 -8.68 -16.98 14.63
CA GLY A 207 -9.98 -16.46 14.17
C GLY A 207 -10.15 -16.38 12.65
N LEU A 208 -9.20 -16.92 11.88
CA LEU A 208 -9.24 -16.97 10.42
C LEU A 208 -9.17 -18.43 9.95
N GLY A 209 -10.05 -18.80 9.02
CA GLY A 209 -10.13 -20.14 8.45
C GLY A 209 -8.98 -20.48 7.48
N HIS A 210 -9.32 -21.02 6.31
CA HIS A 210 -8.35 -21.54 5.33
C HIS A 210 -7.15 -20.60 5.09
N CYS A 211 -5.93 -21.13 5.26
CA CYS A 211 -4.66 -20.43 5.11
C CYS A 211 -4.27 -20.10 3.66
N CYS A 212 -5.13 -20.39 2.69
CA CYS A 212 -4.89 -20.21 1.28
C CYS A 212 -6.15 -19.75 0.56
N ARG A 213 -6.05 -18.66 -0.22
CA ARG A 213 -7.07 -18.20 -1.18
C ARG A 213 -6.52 -18.28 -2.59
N LYS A 214 -7.33 -18.80 -3.52
CA LYS A 214 -7.00 -18.86 -4.95
C LYS A 214 -7.97 -17.99 -5.72
N THR A 215 -7.46 -17.18 -6.63
CA THR A 215 -8.29 -16.48 -7.61
C THR A 215 -8.28 -17.28 -8.91
N THR A 216 -9.47 -17.55 -9.45
CA THR A 216 -9.61 -18.15 -10.78
C THR A 216 -9.87 -17.07 -11.82
N LYS A 217 -9.61 -17.37 -13.10
CA LYS A 217 -10.00 -16.50 -14.20
C LYS A 217 -11.52 -16.34 -14.19
N LYS A 218 -12.02 -15.21 -13.66
CA LYS A 218 -13.45 -14.91 -13.69
C LYS A 218 -13.79 -14.52 -15.12
N GLN A 219 -14.68 -15.29 -15.76
CA GLN A 219 -15.24 -14.87 -17.04
C GLN A 219 -15.97 -13.54 -16.82
N ALA A 220 -15.62 -12.52 -17.60
CA ALA A 220 -16.37 -11.27 -17.64
C ALA A 220 -17.82 -11.64 -17.98
N ARG A 221 -18.72 -11.53 -17.00
CA ARG A 221 -20.15 -11.73 -17.25
C ARG A 221 -20.57 -10.66 -18.25
N LYS A 222 -21.38 -11.05 -19.24
CA LYS A 222 -22.01 -10.13 -20.21
C LYS A 222 -22.80 -9.08 -19.40
N GLY A 223 -22.15 -7.93 -19.21
CA GLY A 223 -22.58 -6.91 -18.28
C GLY A 223 -23.65 -6.01 -18.87
N LYS A 224 -24.39 -5.36 -17.98
CA LYS A 224 -25.19 -4.16 -18.27
C LYS A 224 -24.32 -3.14 -19.02
N THR A 225 -24.93 -2.37 -19.91
CA THR A 225 -24.18 -1.38 -20.70
C THR A 225 -23.48 -0.36 -19.78
N PRO A 226 -22.34 0.23 -20.18
CA PRO A 226 -21.67 1.29 -19.43
C PRO A 226 -22.63 2.41 -18.99
N GLU A 227 -23.53 2.79 -19.88
CA GLU A 227 -24.57 3.78 -19.62
C GLU A 227 -25.54 3.34 -18.51
N GLU A 228 -26.00 2.08 -18.51
CA GLU A 228 -26.87 1.55 -17.46
C GLU A 228 -26.19 1.48 -16.09
N VAL A 229 -24.90 1.16 -16.06
CA VAL A 229 -24.12 1.14 -14.81
C VAL A 229 -24.05 2.56 -14.25
N VAL A 230 -23.65 3.53 -15.07
CA VAL A 230 -23.52 4.92 -14.65
C VAL A 230 -24.86 5.49 -14.22
N LYS A 231 -25.93 5.29 -15.01
CA LYS A 231 -27.29 5.78 -14.68
C LYS A 231 -27.82 5.25 -13.35
N ARG A 232 -27.42 4.04 -12.92
CA ARG A 232 -27.86 3.47 -11.63
C ARG A 232 -27.46 4.34 -10.45
N TYR A 233 -26.32 5.02 -10.54
CA TYR A 233 -25.74 5.79 -9.43
C TYR A 233 -26.05 7.29 -9.52
N LEU A 234 -26.80 7.70 -10.55
CA LEU A 234 -27.12 9.09 -10.83
C LEU A 234 -28.59 9.42 -10.59
N GLN A 235 -28.81 10.59 -10.02
CA GLN A 235 -30.08 11.29 -10.02
C GLN A 235 -30.09 12.29 -11.18
N LYS A 236 -31.14 12.26 -12.00
CA LYS A 236 -31.28 13.20 -13.14
C LYS A 236 -31.47 14.62 -12.62
N VAL A 237 -30.64 15.55 -13.09
CA VAL A 237 -30.78 16.98 -12.79
C VAL A 237 -31.56 17.65 -13.92
N ARG A 238 -32.61 18.41 -13.58
CA ARG A 238 -33.41 19.16 -14.57
C ARG A 238 -32.82 20.54 -14.86
N ASN A 239 -32.44 21.25 -13.80
CA ASN A 239 -31.86 22.58 -13.86
C ASN A 239 -30.44 22.49 -13.26
N PRO A 240 -29.40 22.27 -14.09
CA PRO A 240 -28.03 22.22 -13.60
C PRO A 240 -27.60 23.60 -13.09
N PRO A 241 -26.72 23.66 -12.07
CA PRO A 241 -26.14 24.92 -11.61
C PRO A 241 -25.21 25.51 -12.68
N GLU A 242 -24.92 26.81 -12.55
CA GLU A 242 -23.89 27.51 -13.33
C GLU A 242 -22.47 27.16 -12.83
N GLU A 243 -22.19 25.86 -12.75
CA GLU A 243 -20.90 25.30 -12.40
C GLU A 243 -20.35 24.50 -13.58
N ASP A 244 -19.02 24.35 -13.63
CA ASP A 244 -18.37 23.58 -14.67
C ASP A 244 -18.25 22.09 -14.30
N CYS A 245 -18.41 21.24 -15.31
CA CYS A 245 -18.14 19.82 -15.19
C CYS A 245 -16.63 19.61 -15.03
N THR A 246 -16.17 19.16 -13.86
CA THR A 246 -14.72 18.98 -13.59
C THR A 246 -14.05 17.87 -14.39
N ILE A 247 -14.78 17.17 -15.28
CA ILE A 247 -14.22 16.15 -16.18
C ILE A 247 -13.85 16.77 -17.53
N CYS A 248 -14.74 17.54 -18.14
CA CYS A 248 -14.52 18.15 -19.46
C CYS A 248 -14.24 19.66 -19.41
N MET A 249 -14.36 20.28 -18.23
CA MET A 249 -14.19 21.73 -18.00
C MET A 249 -15.16 22.60 -18.80
N GLU A 250 -16.35 22.06 -19.12
CA GLU A 250 -17.43 22.80 -19.79
C GLU A 250 -18.59 23.01 -18.82
N ALA A 251 -19.36 24.07 -19.02
CA ALA A 251 -20.53 24.39 -18.21
C ALA A 251 -21.53 23.21 -18.16
N LEU A 252 -22.04 22.89 -16.97
CA LEU A 252 -23.05 21.83 -16.79
C LEU A 252 -24.37 22.16 -17.49
N SER A 253 -24.66 23.44 -17.72
CA SER A 253 -25.81 23.89 -18.52
C SER A 253 -25.65 23.64 -20.02
N GLY A 254 -24.41 23.45 -20.49
CA GLY A 254 -24.09 23.16 -21.89
C GLY A 254 -23.84 21.66 -22.18
N PRO A 255 -23.55 21.33 -23.44
CA PRO A 255 -23.20 19.96 -23.81
C PRO A 255 -21.82 19.55 -23.27
N SER A 256 -21.62 18.25 -23.09
CA SER A 256 -20.31 17.69 -22.75
C SER A 256 -19.26 17.98 -23.85
N GLY A 257 -18.08 18.47 -23.45
CA GLY A 257 -16.93 18.67 -24.35
C GLY A 257 -16.26 17.38 -24.85
N TYR A 258 -16.61 16.20 -24.29
CA TYR A 258 -15.98 14.94 -24.65
C TYR A 258 -16.45 14.39 -26.02
N LYS A 259 -15.52 14.27 -26.99
CA LYS A 259 -15.77 13.78 -28.36
C LYS A 259 -15.08 12.44 -28.69
N GLY A 260 -14.99 11.52 -27.72
CA GLY A 260 -14.29 10.24 -27.88
C GLY A 260 -15.18 9.05 -28.32
N PRO A 261 -14.58 7.88 -28.57
CA PRO A 261 -15.30 6.65 -28.90
C PRO A 261 -16.16 6.15 -27.73
N GLY A 262 -17.28 5.47 -28.03
CA GLY A 262 -18.14 4.83 -27.02
C GLY A 262 -19.19 5.73 -26.35
N VAL A 263 -19.32 6.99 -26.79
CA VAL A 263 -20.35 7.93 -26.31
C VAL A 263 -21.28 8.48 -27.41
N GLY A 264 -20.98 8.22 -28.69
CA GLY A 264 -21.73 8.78 -29.83
C GLY A 264 -23.20 8.34 -29.94
N GLY A 265 -23.62 7.32 -29.18
CA GLY A 265 -25.02 6.86 -29.12
C GLY A 265 -25.82 7.43 -27.93
N ILE A 266 -25.21 8.24 -27.05
CA ILE A 266 -25.90 8.81 -25.90
C ILE A 266 -26.78 9.95 -26.40
N SER A 267 -28.06 9.65 -26.63
CA SER A 267 -29.10 10.52 -27.21
C SER A 267 -29.33 11.88 -26.52
N ARG A 268 -28.62 12.21 -25.44
CA ARG A 268 -28.74 13.47 -24.69
C ARG A 268 -27.38 13.97 -24.22
N ALA A 269 -26.62 14.59 -25.11
CA ALA A 269 -25.30 15.19 -24.82
C ALA A 269 -25.32 16.26 -23.69
N GLU A 270 -26.50 16.83 -23.41
CA GLU A 270 -26.76 17.83 -22.36
C GLU A 270 -27.26 17.21 -21.03
N SER A 271 -27.38 15.89 -20.92
CA SER A 271 -27.86 15.28 -19.67
C SER A 271 -26.82 15.39 -18.56
N VAL A 272 -27.18 16.07 -17.47
CA VAL A 272 -26.42 16.13 -16.21
C VAL A 272 -26.98 15.14 -15.20
N GLY A 273 -26.08 14.41 -14.54
CA GLY A 273 -26.39 13.53 -13.43
C GLY A 273 -25.71 13.99 -12.14
N ARG A 274 -26.45 13.90 -11.03
CA ARG A 274 -25.95 14.08 -9.67
C ARG A 274 -25.67 12.72 -9.05
N LEU A 275 -24.46 12.50 -8.55
CA LEU A 275 -24.11 11.26 -7.85
C LEU A 275 -24.86 11.18 -6.51
N ALA A 276 -25.57 10.06 -6.29
CA ALA A 276 -26.61 9.99 -5.25
C ALA A 276 -26.13 10.12 -3.80
N GLN A 277 -24.88 9.76 -3.48
CA GLN A 277 -24.35 9.79 -2.11
C GLN A 277 -23.58 11.09 -1.82
N CYS A 278 -22.79 11.57 -2.78
CA CYS A 278 -21.88 12.70 -2.58
C CYS A 278 -22.36 14.02 -3.22
N GLY A 279 -23.44 14.01 -4.01
CA GLY A 279 -24.03 15.21 -4.58
C GLY A 279 -23.27 15.88 -5.74
N HIS A 280 -22.02 15.49 -6.02
CA HIS A 280 -21.26 15.99 -7.17
C HIS A 280 -21.97 15.73 -8.51
N GLN A 281 -21.86 16.68 -9.43
CA GLN A 281 -22.62 16.73 -10.68
C GLN A 281 -21.69 16.71 -11.89
N TYR A 282 -22.07 15.98 -12.92
CA TYR A 282 -21.30 15.84 -14.16
C TYR A 282 -22.23 15.60 -15.34
N HIS A 283 -21.76 15.89 -16.56
CA HIS A 283 -22.41 15.34 -17.76
C HIS A 283 -22.40 13.81 -17.72
N LEU A 284 -23.52 13.19 -18.06
CA LEU A 284 -23.66 11.73 -18.17
C LEU A 284 -22.63 11.16 -19.14
N GLN A 285 -22.42 11.85 -20.27
CA GLN A 285 -21.43 11.48 -21.29
C GLN A 285 -20.01 11.42 -20.73
N CYS A 286 -19.61 12.41 -19.90
CA CYS A 286 -18.31 12.44 -19.25
C CYS A 286 -18.10 11.28 -18.28
N LEU A 287 -19.12 10.94 -17.48
CA LEU A 287 -19.05 9.78 -16.57
C LEU A 287 -19.01 8.44 -17.31
N VAL A 288 -19.75 8.30 -18.41
CA VAL A 288 -19.70 7.09 -19.25
C VAL A 288 -18.33 6.93 -19.91
N ALA A 289 -17.76 8.03 -20.42
CA ALA A 289 -16.41 8.03 -20.97
C ALA A 289 -15.36 7.63 -19.90
N MET A 290 -15.44 8.22 -18.71
CA MET A 290 -14.59 7.89 -17.58
C MET A 290 -14.71 6.42 -17.19
N TYR A 291 -15.93 5.89 -17.10
CA TYR A 291 -16.17 4.48 -16.79
C TYR A 291 -15.62 3.54 -17.89
N ASN A 292 -15.77 3.90 -19.16
CA ASN A 292 -15.27 3.12 -20.30
C ASN A 292 -13.74 2.99 -20.31
N ASN A 293 -13.05 4.03 -19.84
CA ASN A 293 -11.58 4.05 -19.72
C ASN A 293 -11.08 3.29 -18.48
N GLY A 294 -11.96 2.93 -17.55
CA GLY A 294 -11.63 2.16 -16.35
C GLY A 294 -11.85 0.64 -16.50
N ASN A 295 -11.89 -0.03 -15.35
CA ASN A 295 -11.99 -1.50 -15.27
C ASN A 295 -13.36 -2.07 -15.70
N LYS A 296 -14.38 -1.21 -15.84
CA LYS A 296 -15.76 -1.56 -16.20
C LYS A 296 -16.34 -2.72 -15.36
N ASP A 297 -16.08 -2.66 -14.06
CA ASP A 297 -16.40 -3.71 -13.10
C ASP A 297 -17.80 -3.58 -12.46
N GLY A 298 -18.57 -2.57 -12.87
CA GLY A 298 -19.87 -2.25 -12.31
C GLY A 298 -19.81 -1.26 -11.14
N SER A 299 -18.62 -0.80 -10.74
CA SER A 299 -18.43 0.27 -9.76
C SER A 299 -18.18 1.61 -10.45
N LEU A 300 -18.48 2.71 -9.77
CA LEU A 300 -18.20 4.07 -10.25
C LEU A 300 -17.52 4.86 -9.13
N GLN A 301 -16.39 5.50 -9.41
CA GLN A 301 -15.71 6.36 -8.46
C GLN A 301 -15.96 7.82 -8.83
N CYS A 302 -16.40 8.64 -7.87
CA CYS A 302 -16.53 10.08 -8.06
C CYS A 302 -15.14 10.69 -8.33
N PRO A 303 -14.92 11.42 -9.45
CA PRO A 303 -13.61 11.99 -9.74
C PRO A 303 -13.22 13.12 -8.78
N THR A 304 -14.19 13.81 -8.17
CA THR A 304 -13.95 14.90 -7.21
C THR A 304 -13.60 14.40 -5.81
N CYS A 305 -14.50 13.64 -5.16
CA CYS A 305 -14.32 13.23 -3.75
C CYS A 305 -13.92 11.77 -3.56
N LYS A 306 -13.73 11.01 -4.64
CA LYS A 306 -13.31 9.60 -4.62
C LYS A 306 -14.30 8.61 -3.99
N THR A 307 -15.51 9.06 -3.61
CA THR A 307 -16.61 8.19 -3.16
C THR A 307 -16.86 7.07 -4.18
N ILE A 308 -16.93 5.83 -3.70
CA ILE A 308 -17.12 4.63 -4.53
C ILE A 308 -18.59 4.21 -4.47
N TYR A 309 -19.19 4.02 -5.65
CA TYR A 309 -20.54 3.51 -5.84
C TYR A 309 -20.46 2.07 -6.35
N GLY A 310 -21.17 1.16 -5.66
CA GLY A 310 -21.08 -0.27 -5.94
C GLY A 310 -19.85 -0.93 -5.29
N VAL A 311 -19.49 -2.13 -5.74
CA VAL A 311 -18.34 -2.87 -5.21
C VAL A 311 -17.18 -2.74 -6.19
N LYS A 312 -16.15 -2.00 -5.80
CA LYS A 312 -14.92 -1.86 -6.60
C LYS A 312 -14.16 -3.18 -6.64
N THR A 313 -13.73 -3.57 -7.83
CA THR A 313 -12.87 -4.72 -8.09
C THR A 313 -11.77 -4.34 -9.08
N GLY A 314 -10.63 -5.02 -8.96
CA GLY A 314 -9.49 -4.77 -9.80
C GLY A 314 -9.32 -5.81 -10.92
N ASN A 315 -8.19 -5.69 -11.60
CA ASN A 315 -7.79 -6.56 -12.69
C ASN A 315 -6.62 -7.49 -12.30
N GLN A 316 -6.35 -7.71 -11.00
CA GLN A 316 -5.32 -8.65 -10.54
C GLN A 316 -5.39 -10.01 -11.27
N PRO A 317 -4.28 -10.51 -11.85
CA PRO A 317 -4.27 -11.82 -12.50
C PRO A 317 -4.57 -12.98 -11.53
N PRO A 318 -4.95 -14.16 -12.05
CA PRO A 318 -5.11 -15.37 -11.23
C PRO A 318 -3.84 -15.72 -10.46
N GLY A 319 -3.99 -16.14 -9.20
CA GLY A 319 -2.87 -16.49 -8.35
C GLY A 319 -3.29 -17.11 -7.02
N LYS A 320 -2.33 -17.18 -6.10
CA LYS A 320 -2.49 -17.73 -4.76
C LYS A 320 -2.05 -16.72 -3.71
N MET A 321 -2.84 -16.57 -2.65
CA MET A 321 -2.48 -15.88 -1.43
C MET A 321 -2.48 -16.88 -0.30
N GLU A 322 -1.36 -17.02 0.40
CA GLU A 322 -1.23 -17.83 1.62
C GLU A 322 -0.86 -16.98 2.80
N TYR A 323 -1.21 -17.42 4.01
CA TYR A 323 -0.87 -16.70 5.22
C TYR A 323 -0.79 -17.63 6.44
N HIS A 324 0.11 -17.31 7.35
CA HIS A 324 0.31 -18.04 8.60
C HIS A 324 1.15 -17.23 9.58
N VAL A 325 1.19 -17.65 10.85
CA VAL A 325 2.00 -17.04 11.90
C VAL A 325 3.37 -17.71 11.99
N ILE A 326 4.43 -16.92 12.12
CA ILE A 326 5.81 -17.35 12.39
C ILE A 326 6.26 -16.88 13.79
N PRO A 327 7.14 -17.61 14.48
CA PRO A 327 7.48 -17.39 15.90
C PRO A 327 8.52 -16.26 16.11
N HIS A 328 8.46 -15.21 15.30
CA HIS A 328 9.39 -14.08 15.38
C HIS A 328 8.61 -12.78 15.45
N SER A 329 9.14 -11.83 16.21
CA SER A 329 8.59 -10.49 16.35
C SER A 329 9.19 -9.54 15.32
N LEU A 330 8.39 -8.61 14.83
CA LEU A 330 8.87 -7.52 13.97
C LEU A 330 9.52 -6.42 14.80
N PRO A 331 10.51 -5.69 14.26
CA PRO A 331 10.99 -4.46 14.89
C PRO A 331 9.83 -3.50 15.17
N GLY A 332 9.73 -3.01 16.41
CA GLY A 332 8.63 -2.16 16.87
C GLY A 332 7.40 -2.90 17.43
N HIS A 333 7.38 -4.24 17.37
CA HIS A 333 6.29 -5.08 17.87
C HIS A 333 6.81 -6.26 18.71
N PRO A 334 7.49 -6.01 19.85
CA PRO A 334 8.17 -7.06 20.63
C PRO A 334 7.23 -8.01 21.39
N ASP A 335 5.97 -7.62 21.55
CA ASP A 335 4.93 -8.27 22.33
C ASP A 335 4.12 -9.31 21.54
N CYS A 336 4.28 -9.34 20.21
CA CYS A 336 3.55 -10.26 19.35
C CYS A 336 4.44 -10.96 18.32
N LYS A 337 3.89 -12.02 17.72
CA LYS A 337 4.50 -12.77 16.62
C LYS A 337 4.27 -12.05 15.30
N THR A 338 4.62 -12.69 14.18
CA THR A 338 4.43 -12.12 12.84
C THR A 338 3.48 -12.98 12.03
N ILE A 339 2.52 -12.34 11.38
CA ILE A 339 1.75 -12.89 10.27
C ILE A 339 2.60 -12.73 9.01
N ARG A 340 2.95 -13.84 8.36
CA ARG A 340 3.59 -13.84 7.05
C ARG A 340 2.53 -14.10 5.98
N ILE A 341 2.41 -13.17 5.04
CA ILE A 341 1.56 -13.30 3.85
C ILE A 341 2.47 -13.65 2.67
N ILE A 342 2.02 -14.56 1.82
CA ILE A 342 2.75 -15.04 0.64
C ILE A 342 1.84 -14.93 -0.57
N TYR A 343 2.16 -14.02 -1.47
CA TYR A 343 1.50 -13.95 -2.77
C TYR A 343 2.31 -14.72 -3.80
N ASN A 344 1.63 -15.46 -4.67
CA ASN A 344 2.23 -16.14 -5.81
C ASN A 344 1.34 -15.97 -7.05
N ILE A 345 1.78 -15.15 -7.99
CA ILE A 345 1.11 -14.91 -9.27
C ILE A 345 2.07 -15.38 -10.37
N PRO A 346 1.70 -16.41 -11.17
CA PRO A 346 2.49 -16.83 -12.31
C PRO A 346 2.36 -15.84 -13.49
N PRO A 347 3.33 -15.81 -14.43
CA PRO A 347 3.16 -15.12 -15.69
C PRO A 347 2.00 -15.73 -16.50
N GLY A 348 1.44 -14.98 -17.43
CA GLY A 348 0.28 -15.43 -18.18
C GLY A 348 -0.06 -14.55 -19.38
N ILE A 349 -1.29 -14.69 -19.88
CA ILE A 349 -1.84 -13.91 -20.99
C ILE A 349 -2.85 -12.90 -20.47
N GLN A 350 -2.76 -11.68 -20.98
CA GLN A 350 -3.61 -10.57 -20.59
C GLN A 350 -5.06 -10.79 -21.00
N GLY A 351 -5.98 -10.57 -20.05
CA GLY A 351 -7.43 -10.62 -20.28
C GLY A 351 -7.97 -9.34 -20.92
N PRO A 352 -9.26 -9.32 -21.29
CA PRO A 352 -9.93 -8.13 -21.82
C PRO A 352 -9.89 -6.91 -20.90
N GLU A 353 -9.69 -7.11 -19.59
CA GLU A 353 -9.59 -6.07 -18.57
C GLU A 353 -8.18 -5.48 -18.39
N HIS A 354 -7.18 -6.02 -19.09
CA HIS A 354 -5.79 -5.56 -19.01
C HIS A 354 -5.45 -4.59 -20.15
N PRO A 355 -4.33 -3.83 -20.03
CA PRO A 355 -3.95 -2.82 -21.03
C PRO A 355 -3.79 -3.36 -22.46
N ASN A 356 -3.23 -4.57 -22.62
CA ASN A 356 -2.98 -5.18 -23.93
C ASN A 356 -3.59 -6.60 -24.00
N PRO A 357 -4.92 -6.74 -24.19
CA PRO A 357 -5.58 -8.04 -24.25
C PRO A 357 -4.93 -9.00 -25.25
N GLY A 358 -4.71 -10.25 -24.85
CA GLY A 358 -4.08 -11.29 -25.67
C GLY A 358 -2.55 -11.28 -25.68
N LYS A 359 -1.88 -10.21 -25.22
CA LYS A 359 -0.42 -10.21 -25.06
C LYS A 359 0.00 -10.94 -23.77
N PRO A 360 1.22 -11.49 -23.71
CA PRO A 360 1.75 -12.00 -22.45
C PRO A 360 1.95 -10.87 -21.43
N PHE A 361 1.95 -11.24 -20.14
CA PHE A 361 2.46 -10.40 -19.05
C PHE A 361 3.49 -11.18 -18.22
N THR A 362 4.51 -10.49 -17.71
CA THR A 362 5.52 -11.08 -16.83
C THR A 362 5.13 -10.93 -15.35
N ALA A 363 5.70 -11.75 -14.47
CA ALA A 363 5.45 -11.68 -13.02
C ALA A 363 6.76 -11.79 -12.25
N ARG A 364 7.39 -10.65 -11.92
CA ARG A 364 8.71 -10.60 -11.30
C ARG A 364 8.64 -10.67 -9.77
N GLY A 365 9.61 -11.38 -9.18
CA GLY A 365 9.83 -11.42 -7.73
C GLY A 365 8.78 -12.21 -6.94
N PHE A 366 8.02 -13.10 -7.60
CA PHE A 366 7.12 -14.03 -6.92
C PHE A 366 7.86 -15.33 -6.53
N PRO A 367 7.56 -15.95 -5.38
CA PRO A 367 6.57 -15.51 -4.39
C PRO A 367 7.01 -14.25 -3.63
N ARG A 368 6.06 -13.32 -3.43
CA ARG A 368 6.29 -12.09 -2.65
C ARG A 368 5.90 -12.34 -1.21
N HIS A 369 6.85 -12.12 -0.30
CA HIS A 369 6.65 -12.27 1.14
C HIS A 369 6.36 -10.91 1.77
N CYS A 370 5.31 -10.83 2.57
CA CYS A 370 4.91 -9.64 3.30
C CYS A 370 4.67 -9.96 4.77
N TYR A 371 4.78 -8.95 5.62
CA TYR A 371 4.74 -9.14 7.07
C TYR A 371 3.80 -8.14 7.76
N LEU A 372 3.03 -8.64 8.72
CA LEU A 372 2.22 -7.86 9.65
C LEU A 372 2.48 -8.37 11.07
N PRO A 373 2.43 -7.54 12.12
CA PRO A 373 2.42 -8.02 13.49
C PRO A 373 1.15 -8.86 13.75
N ASP A 374 1.26 -9.95 14.50
CA ASP A 374 0.12 -10.76 14.97
C ASP A 374 -0.57 -10.11 16.18
N SER A 375 -0.92 -8.83 16.01
CA SER A 375 -1.73 -8.05 16.94
C SER A 375 -3.20 -8.04 16.48
N GLU A 376 -4.10 -7.50 17.30
CA GLU A 376 -5.50 -7.32 16.91
C GLU A 376 -5.64 -6.47 15.64
N LYS A 377 -4.92 -5.35 15.59
CA LYS A 377 -4.88 -4.45 14.44
C LYS A 377 -4.27 -5.11 13.20
N GLY A 378 -3.21 -5.89 13.37
CA GLY A 378 -2.61 -6.65 12.26
C GLY A 378 -3.54 -7.74 11.71
N ARG A 379 -4.26 -8.46 12.58
CA ARG A 379 -5.29 -9.43 12.15
C ARG A 379 -6.47 -8.76 11.45
N LYS A 380 -6.85 -7.55 11.87
CA LYS A 380 -7.87 -6.72 11.18
C LYS A 380 -7.41 -6.34 9.78
N VAL A 381 -6.19 -5.84 9.62
CA VAL A 381 -5.59 -5.56 8.30
C VAL A 381 -5.59 -6.81 7.43
N LEU A 382 -5.18 -7.96 7.97
CA LEU A 382 -5.20 -9.22 7.21
C LEU A 382 -6.61 -9.56 6.71
N ARG A 383 -7.67 -9.44 7.54
CA ARG A 383 -9.05 -9.69 7.10
C ARG A 383 -9.45 -8.84 5.90
N LEU A 384 -9.11 -7.56 5.93
CA LEU A 384 -9.40 -6.62 4.84
C LEU A 384 -8.55 -6.91 3.59
N LEU A 385 -7.29 -7.33 3.76
CA LEU A 385 -6.45 -7.78 2.64
C LEU A 385 -7.00 -9.04 1.96
N LEU A 386 -7.63 -9.95 2.71
CA LEU A 386 -8.31 -11.11 2.13
C LEU A 386 -9.50 -10.67 1.25
N VAL A 387 -10.29 -9.68 1.70
CA VAL A 387 -11.35 -9.07 0.89
C VAL A 387 -10.76 -8.39 -0.34
N ALA A 388 -9.68 -7.63 -0.19
CA ALA A 388 -8.99 -6.97 -1.30
C ALA A 388 -8.49 -7.97 -2.35
N TRP A 389 -7.92 -9.09 -1.90
CA TRP A 389 -7.47 -10.18 -2.76
C TRP A 389 -8.63 -10.79 -3.55
N ASP A 390 -9.75 -11.09 -2.89
CA ASP A 390 -10.94 -11.64 -3.54
C ASP A 390 -11.58 -10.64 -4.52
N ARG A 391 -11.48 -9.34 -4.21
CA ARG A 391 -11.87 -8.24 -5.08
C ARG A 391 -10.81 -7.91 -6.14
N ARG A 392 -9.71 -8.67 -6.25
CA ARG A 392 -8.65 -8.49 -7.26
C ARG A 392 -7.94 -7.13 -7.17
N LEU A 393 -7.76 -6.57 -5.97
CA LEU A 393 -7.26 -5.21 -5.75
C LEU A 393 -5.81 -5.12 -5.26
N ILE A 394 -5.12 -6.22 -4.94
CA ILE A 394 -3.74 -6.16 -4.40
C ILE A 394 -2.70 -5.90 -5.50
N PHE A 395 -2.91 -6.50 -6.68
CA PHE A 395 -2.02 -6.34 -7.83
C PHE A 395 -2.79 -5.91 -9.07
N SER A 396 -2.05 -5.42 -10.07
CA SER A 396 -2.53 -5.07 -11.40
C SER A 396 -1.51 -5.50 -12.46
N VAL A 397 -1.87 -5.41 -13.74
CA VAL A 397 -0.92 -5.49 -14.86
C VAL A 397 -0.68 -4.08 -15.38
N GLY A 398 0.58 -3.65 -15.40
CA GLY A 398 0.96 -2.31 -15.82
C GLY A 398 2.46 -2.16 -16.00
N THR A 399 2.96 -0.94 -15.81
CA THR A 399 4.38 -0.60 -15.92
C THR A 399 5.01 -0.53 -14.53
N SER A 400 6.10 -1.28 -14.32
CA SER A 400 6.86 -1.27 -13.08
C SER A 400 7.52 0.09 -12.84
N SER A 401 7.22 0.74 -11.71
CA SER A 401 7.87 2.01 -11.33
C SER A 401 9.36 1.85 -11.02
N THR A 402 9.79 0.67 -10.58
CA THR A 402 11.20 0.41 -10.21
C THR A 402 12.08 0.03 -11.40
N THR A 403 11.53 -0.62 -12.42
CA THR A 403 12.30 -1.15 -13.55
C THR A 403 11.90 -0.58 -14.92
N GLY A 404 10.75 0.08 -15.02
CA GLY A 404 10.19 0.53 -16.30
C GLY A 404 9.62 -0.59 -17.17
N GLU A 405 9.65 -1.85 -16.74
CA GLU A 405 9.11 -3.00 -17.50
C GLU A 405 7.59 -2.84 -17.66
N SER A 406 7.10 -2.77 -18.91
CA SER A 406 5.67 -2.78 -19.22
C SER A 406 5.10 -4.19 -19.19
N ASP A 407 3.78 -4.31 -19.18
CA ASP A 407 3.07 -5.59 -19.24
C ASP A 407 3.54 -6.56 -18.14
N THR A 408 3.72 -6.05 -16.91
CA THR A 408 4.18 -6.84 -15.77
C THR A 408 3.26 -6.70 -14.56
N VAL A 409 3.28 -7.69 -13.67
CA VAL A 409 2.51 -7.66 -12.41
C VAL A 409 3.12 -6.66 -11.42
N ILE A 410 2.35 -5.64 -11.09
CA ILE A 410 2.71 -4.55 -10.18
C ILE A 410 1.81 -4.52 -8.95
N TRP A 411 2.28 -3.92 -7.86
CA TRP A 411 1.44 -3.59 -6.70
C TRP A 411 0.35 -2.58 -7.11
N ASN A 412 -0.80 -2.60 -6.44
CA ASN A 412 -1.90 -1.69 -6.73
C ASN A 412 -2.37 -0.97 -5.46
N GLU A 413 -1.91 0.27 -5.26
CA GLU A 413 -2.39 1.26 -4.28
C GLU A 413 -2.49 0.83 -2.79
N VAL A 414 -2.13 -0.40 -2.43
CA VAL A 414 -2.15 -0.93 -1.06
C VAL A 414 -0.75 -1.42 -0.70
N HIS A 415 -0.07 -0.68 0.18
CA HIS A 415 1.32 -0.89 0.51
C HIS A 415 1.51 -2.08 1.46
N HIS A 416 2.52 -2.88 1.14
CA HIS A 416 2.92 -4.04 1.92
C HIS A 416 4.35 -3.88 2.43
N LYS A 417 4.63 -4.42 3.61
CA LYS A 417 5.98 -4.50 4.16
C LYS A 417 6.65 -5.80 3.73
N THR A 418 7.63 -5.70 2.85
CA THR A 418 8.37 -6.82 2.24
C THR A 418 9.73 -7.07 2.88
N GLU A 419 10.16 -6.20 3.80
CA GLU A 419 11.40 -6.35 4.56
C GLU A 419 11.07 -6.65 6.03
N PHE A 420 11.59 -7.77 6.54
CA PHE A 420 11.21 -8.30 7.85
C PHE A 420 11.88 -7.56 9.02
N GLY A 421 13.20 -7.42 8.99
CA GLY A 421 14.01 -7.07 10.17
C GLY A 421 14.71 -5.71 10.09
N SER A 422 14.45 -4.93 9.05
CA SER A 422 15.00 -3.59 8.86
C SER A 422 14.02 -2.74 8.03
N ASN A 423 14.35 -1.46 7.78
CA ASN A 423 13.56 -0.57 6.92
C ASN A 423 14.45 0.23 5.95
N LEU A 424 15.48 -0.39 5.39
CA LEU A 424 16.45 0.30 4.53
C LEU A 424 15.88 0.64 3.16
N THR A 425 14.92 -0.15 2.69
CA THR A 425 14.23 0.10 1.42
C THR A 425 13.02 1.02 1.55
N GLY A 426 12.65 1.42 2.77
CA GLY A 426 11.37 2.09 3.07
C GLY A 426 10.16 1.15 3.14
N HIS A 427 10.32 -0.12 2.79
CA HIS A 427 9.25 -1.14 2.76
C HIS A 427 9.36 -2.16 3.90
N GLY A 428 9.91 -1.77 5.05
CA GLY A 428 10.11 -2.63 6.21
C GLY A 428 9.72 -2.01 7.55
N PHE A 429 10.29 -2.55 8.63
CA PHE A 429 10.00 -2.22 10.03
C PHE A 429 11.27 -1.76 10.77
N PRO A 430 11.17 -0.91 11.81
CA PRO A 430 9.93 -0.41 12.43
C PRO A 430 9.27 0.69 11.59
N ASP A 431 7.93 0.71 11.63
CA ASP A 431 7.10 1.75 11.03
C ASP A 431 5.79 1.87 11.84
N PRO A 432 5.71 2.82 12.79
CA PRO A 432 4.53 2.99 13.63
C PRO A 432 3.25 3.35 12.87
N GLY A 433 3.37 3.99 11.70
CA GLY A 433 2.23 4.47 10.91
C GLY A 433 1.68 3.45 9.92
N HIS A 434 2.42 2.37 9.64
CA HIS A 434 2.07 1.42 8.58
C HIS A 434 0.65 0.87 8.69
N LEU A 435 0.24 0.40 9.87
CA LEU A 435 -1.08 -0.24 10.04
C LEU A 435 -2.24 0.74 9.86
N ASP A 436 -2.07 2.01 10.22
CA ASP A 436 -3.10 3.03 9.99
C ASP A 436 -3.16 3.43 8.52
N ASN A 437 -1.99 3.63 7.90
CA ASN A 437 -1.90 3.98 6.49
C ASN A 437 -2.53 2.90 5.60
N VAL A 438 -2.24 1.61 5.84
CA VAL A 438 -2.80 0.53 5.02
C VAL A 438 -4.31 0.37 5.22
N LEU A 439 -4.85 0.67 6.42
CA LEU A 439 -6.29 0.69 6.66
C LEU A 439 -6.97 1.80 5.84
N GLU A 440 -6.34 2.98 5.80
CA GLU A 440 -6.82 4.11 5.00
C GLU A 440 -6.73 3.84 3.49
N GLU A 441 -5.65 3.22 3.03
CA GLU A 441 -5.50 2.76 1.64
C GLU A 441 -6.58 1.75 1.24
N LEU A 442 -6.85 0.76 2.10
CA LEU A 442 -7.92 -0.22 1.89
C LEU A 442 -9.29 0.46 1.85
N ARG A 443 -9.54 1.42 2.75
CA ARG A 443 -10.77 2.22 2.77
C ARG A 443 -10.92 3.04 1.49
N ALA A 444 -9.83 3.63 0.98
CA ALA A 444 -9.81 4.35 -0.30
C ALA A 444 -10.08 3.44 -1.51
N GLN A 445 -9.84 2.13 -1.38
CA GLN A 445 -10.28 1.12 -2.36
C GLN A 445 -11.71 0.62 -2.15
N GLY A 446 -12.46 1.18 -1.18
CA GLY A 446 -13.83 0.79 -0.86
C GLY A 446 -13.91 -0.53 -0.12
N ILE A 447 -12.89 -0.84 0.69
CA ILE A 447 -12.85 -2.03 1.55
C ILE A 447 -12.94 -1.57 2.99
N THR A 448 -14.02 -1.96 3.65
CA THR A 448 -14.29 -1.57 5.03
C THR A 448 -14.59 -2.81 5.89
N GLU A 449 -14.76 -2.63 7.19
CA GLU A 449 -14.95 -3.76 8.12
C GLU A 449 -16.28 -4.49 7.90
N GLU A 450 -17.27 -3.80 7.38
CA GLU A 450 -18.58 -4.33 7.02
C GLU A 450 -18.46 -5.39 5.92
N ASP A 451 -17.44 -5.30 5.07
CA ASP A 451 -17.17 -6.28 4.01
C ASP A 451 -16.59 -7.60 4.55
N CYS A 452 -16.14 -7.62 5.82
CA CYS A 452 -15.64 -8.81 6.48
C CYS A 452 -16.74 -9.61 7.20
N LEU A 453 -17.95 -9.06 7.30
CA LEU A 453 -19.10 -9.76 7.90
C LEU A 453 -19.70 -10.74 6.88
N PRO A 454 -20.17 -11.92 7.32
CA PRO A 454 -21.01 -12.76 6.48
C PRO A 454 -22.21 -11.93 6.02
N ARG A 455 -22.48 -11.93 4.71
CA ARG A 455 -23.76 -11.43 4.21
C ARG A 455 -24.79 -12.53 4.49
N ASP A 456 -25.72 -12.25 5.40
CA ASP A 456 -26.88 -13.10 5.68
C ASP A 456 -27.72 -13.37 4.42
#